data_AF-A0A653DBU5-F1
#
_entry.id   AF-A0A653DBU5-F1
#
_cell.length_a   1.000
_cell.length_b   1.000
_cell.length_c   1.000
_cell.angle_alpha   90.00
_cell.angle_beta   90.00
_cell.angle_gamma   90.00
#
_symmetry.space_group_name_H-M   'P 1'
#
loop_
_entity.id
_entity.type
_entity.pdbx_description
1 polymer ?
#
loop_
_entity_poly.entity_id
_entity_poly.type
_entity_poly.pdbx_seq_one_letter_code
_entity_poly.pdbx_strand_id
1 'polypeptide(L)'
;MHCKKHYIAPKCKKECDKGSQLKYEKDKHYGKKAYTITSGDERQIQLEIIKNGPVVATFTAYTDLITYKHGVYRLHDDGSPMGGHAVRMIGWGIENGTHPYWLITNSWGEHYGIKGLLKIRRGNNECGIEEHIIAGLP
;
A
#
# COMPACT_ATOMS: atom_id res chain seq x y z
N MET A 1 13.06 -15.78 -18.72
CA MET A 1 11.97 -16.42 -17.96
C MET A 1 10.65 -15.86 -18.45
N HIS A 2 9.86 -16.63 -19.18
CA HIS A 2 8.55 -16.20 -19.67
C HIS A 2 7.51 -16.40 -18.58
N CYS A 3 7.02 -15.32 -17.96
CA CYS A 3 5.88 -15.37 -17.04
C CYS A 3 4.58 -15.55 -17.85
N LYS A 4 4.38 -16.75 -18.41
CA LYS A 4 3.11 -17.14 -19.03
C LYS A 4 2.23 -17.77 -17.95
N LYS A 5 1.31 -16.97 -17.40
CA LYS A 5 -0.01 -17.41 -16.90
C LYS A 5 -0.82 -16.16 -16.57
N HIS A 6 -1.77 -15.82 -17.43
CA HIS A 6 -2.89 -15.00 -17.01
C HIS A 6 -3.59 -15.75 -15.87
N TYR A 7 -3.47 -15.25 -14.65
CA TYR A 7 -4.22 -15.79 -13.52
C TYR A 7 -5.69 -15.44 -13.75
N ILE A 8 -6.52 -16.46 -13.93
CA ILE A 8 -7.98 -16.27 -14.00
C ILE A 8 -8.43 -15.91 -12.60
N ALA A 9 -9.13 -14.78 -12.45
CA ALA A 9 -9.70 -14.40 -11.18
C ALA A 9 -10.61 -15.52 -10.65
N PRO A 10 -10.46 -15.96 -9.39
CA PRO A 10 -11.32 -16.99 -8.83
C PRO A 10 -12.79 -16.54 -8.84
N LYS A 11 -13.71 -17.48 -9.04
CA LYS A 11 -15.15 -17.19 -8.93
C LYS A 11 -15.48 -16.75 -7.51
N CYS A 12 -16.38 -15.78 -7.37
CA CYS A 12 -16.92 -15.39 -6.08
C CYS A 12 -17.71 -16.55 -5.46
N LYS A 13 -17.23 -17.04 -4.30
CA LYS A 13 -17.87 -18.11 -3.52
C LYS A 13 -18.44 -17.51 -2.23
N LYS A 14 -19.71 -17.82 -1.94
CA LYS A 14 -20.42 -17.36 -0.73
C LYS A 14 -20.39 -18.43 0.37
N GLU A 15 -19.21 -18.96 0.63
CA GLU A 15 -18.95 -20.02 1.61
C GLU A 15 -17.57 -19.81 2.24
N CYS A 16 -17.39 -20.26 3.48
CA CYS A 16 -16.09 -20.26 4.15
C CYS A 16 -15.29 -21.51 3.77
N ASP A 17 -13.99 -21.51 4.08
CA ASP A 17 -13.11 -22.65 3.85
C ASP A 17 -13.58 -23.91 4.60
N LYS A 18 -13.29 -25.08 4.01
CA LYS A 18 -13.64 -26.38 4.60
C LYS A 18 -13.01 -26.52 5.99
N GLY A 19 -13.81 -26.88 6.98
CA GLY A 19 -13.39 -27.03 8.37
C GLY A 19 -13.53 -25.76 9.22
N SER A 20 -13.87 -24.62 8.60
CA SER A 20 -14.23 -23.41 9.36
C SER A 20 -15.53 -23.62 10.13
N GLN A 21 -15.55 -23.14 11.38
CA GLN A 21 -16.77 -23.10 12.20
C GLN A 21 -17.65 -21.87 11.89
N LEU A 22 -17.15 -20.96 11.04
CA LEU A 22 -17.82 -19.72 10.68
C LEU A 22 -18.88 -19.95 9.59
N LYS A 23 -19.98 -19.20 9.66
CA LYS A 23 -20.98 -19.15 8.58
C LYS A 23 -20.72 -17.88 7.77
N TYR A 24 -20.54 -18.01 6.45
CA TYR A 24 -20.23 -16.89 5.55
C TYR A 24 -21.08 -15.64 5.80
N GLU A 25 -22.40 -15.78 5.92
CA GLU A 25 -23.31 -14.64 6.15
C GLU A 25 -23.12 -13.96 7.51
N LYS A 26 -22.62 -14.69 8.52
CA LYS A 26 -22.35 -14.17 9.86
C LYS A 26 -20.94 -13.58 10.01
N ASP A 27 -20.04 -13.89 9.06
CA ASP A 27 -18.64 -13.47 9.06
C ASP A 27 -18.40 -12.22 8.19
N LYS A 28 -19.48 -11.61 7.67
CA LYS A 28 -19.39 -10.35 6.94
C LYS A 28 -19.18 -9.20 7.91
N HIS A 29 -18.12 -8.44 7.69
CA HIS A 29 -17.85 -7.17 8.36
C HIS A 29 -18.13 -6.02 7.40
N TYR A 30 -18.86 -5.02 7.87
CA TYR A 30 -19.26 -3.86 7.10
C TYR A 30 -18.63 -2.62 7.71
N GLY A 31 -18.02 -1.78 6.88
CA GLY A 31 -17.57 -0.46 7.31
C GLY A 31 -18.75 0.53 7.32
N LYS A 32 -18.74 1.44 8.29
CA LYS A 32 -19.72 2.53 8.40
C LYS A 32 -19.52 3.62 7.34
N LYS A 33 -18.28 3.93 6.96
CA LYS A 33 -17.94 4.99 6.00
C LYS A 33 -16.70 4.65 5.19
N ALA A 34 -16.64 5.14 3.96
CA ALA A 34 -15.45 5.21 3.12
C ALA A 34 -15.25 6.65 2.64
N TYR A 35 -14.02 7.14 2.62
CA TYR A 35 -13.68 8.51 2.22
C TYR A 35 -12.25 8.61 1.70
N THR A 36 -11.99 9.67 0.96
CA THR A 36 -10.65 10.05 0.50
C THR A 36 -10.08 11.16 1.37
N ILE A 37 -8.78 11.11 1.62
CA ILE A 37 -8.05 12.25 2.22
C ILE A 37 -7.73 13.25 1.11
N THR A 38 -7.65 14.53 1.45
CA THR A 38 -7.22 15.58 0.52
C THR A 38 -5.89 15.21 -0.14
N SER A 39 -5.91 15.20 -1.48
CA SER A 39 -4.77 14.88 -2.32
C SER A 39 -3.57 15.79 -2.01
N GLY A 40 -2.39 15.20 -1.81
CA GLY A 40 -1.14 15.93 -1.55
C GLY A 40 -1.02 16.56 -0.15
N ASP A 41 -2.02 16.39 0.74
CA ASP A 41 -1.97 16.97 2.09
C ASP A 41 -1.27 16.01 3.06
N GLU A 42 0.07 16.11 3.12
CA GLU A 42 0.92 15.30 3.99
C GLU A 42 0.42 15.29 5.45
N ARG A 43 -0.01 16.45 5.96
CA ARG A 43 -0.45 16.60 7.35
C ARG A 43 -1.77 15.87 7.59
N GLN A 44 -2.72 15.94 6.67
CA GLN A 44 -3.99 15.20 6.81
C GLN A 44 -3.77 13.69 6.78
N ILE A 45 -2.85 13.21 5.93
CA ILE A 45 -2.47 11.79 5.90
C ILE A 45 -1.90 11.35 7.25
N GLN A 46 -0.97 12.13 7.82
CA GLN A 46 -0.40 11.86 9.15
C GLN A 46 -1.47 11.85 10.25
N LEU A 47 -2.36 12.84 10.24
CA LEU A 47 -3.44 12.96 11.20
C LEU A 47 -4.40 11.78 11.13
N GLU A 48 -4.73 11.31 9.93
CA GLU A 48 -5.60 10.14 9.74
C GLU A 48 -4.93 8.89 10.31
N ILE A 49 -3.66 8.66 10.00
CA ILE A 49 -2.93 7.49 10.49
C ILE A 49 -2.84 7.49 12.02
N ILE A 50 -2.59 8.64 12.66
CA ILE A 50 -2.57 8.75 14.13
C ILE A 50 -3.95 8.46 14.74
N LYS A 51 -5.02 9.01 14.15
CA LYS A 51 -6.35 8.97 14.74
C LYS A 51 -7.08 7.66 14.50
N ASN A 52 -7.00 7.15 13.26
CA ASN A 52 -7.86 6.09 12.75
C ASN A 52 -7.08 4.86 12.25
N GLY A 53 -5.75 4.95 12.19
CA GLY A 53 -4.88 3.84 11.79
C GLY A 53 -4.53 3.82 10.30
N PRO A 54 -3.95 2.71 9.80
CA PRO A 54 -3.41 2.63 8.46
C PRO A 54 -4.40 2.98 7.34
N VAL A 55 -3.88 3.60 6.27
CA VAL A 55 -4.66 4.02 5.10
C VAL A 55 -4.23 3.25 3.86
N VAL A 56 -5.10 3.18 2.85
CA VAL A 56 -4.74 2.69 1.52
C VAL A 56 -4.18 3.86 0.73
N ALA A 57 -2.99 3.68 0.14
CA ALA A 57 -2.37 4.62 -0.77
C ALA A 57 -2.17 3.95 -2.13
N THR A 58 -2.27 4.72 -3.21
CA THR A 58 -1.88 4.24 -4.54
C THR A 58 -0.80 5.11 -5.14
N PHE A 59 0.09 4.52 -5.91
CA PHE A 59 1.17 5.22 -6.62
C PHE A 59 1.53 4.49 -7.91
N THR A 60 2.26 5.15 -8.79
CA THR A 60 2.81 4.51 -9.99
C THR A 60 4.01 3.66 -9.61
N ALA A 61 3.94 2.36 -9.86
CA ALA A 61 5.09 1.47 -9.73
C ALA A 61 5.99 1.57 -10.96
N TYR A 62 7.30 1.61 -10.73
CA TYR A 62 8.33 1.64 -11.76
C TYR A 62 9.18 0.37 -11.71
N THR A 63 9.94 0.09 -12.78
CA THR A 63 10.76 -1.12 -12.91
C THR A 63 11.80 -1.30 -11.81
N ASP A 64 12.35 -0.21 -11.30
CA ASP A 64 13.34 -0.16 -10.21
C ASP A 64 12.73 -0.50 -8.84
N LEU A 65 11.43 -0.28 -8.63
CA LEU A 65 10.73 -0.66 -7.41
C LEU A 65 10.78 -2.17 -7.14
N ILE A 66 10.82 -2.98 -8.19
CA ILE A 66 10.86 -4.45 -8.09
C ILE A 66 12.15 -4.93 -7.41
N THR A 67 13.25 -4.20 -7.59
CA THR A 67 14.57 -4.56 -7.05
C THR A 67 14.88 -3.89 -5.72
N TYR A 68 13.98 -3.04 -5.19
CA TYR A 68 14.13 -2.38 -3.89
C TYR A 68 14.48 -3.37 -2.75
N LYS A 69 15.47 -2.99 -1.92
CA LYS A 69 15.96 -3.78 -0.79
C LYS A 69 15.87 -3.04 0.55
N HIS A 70 16.31 -1.79 0.62
CA HIS A 70 16.34 -1.00 1.84
C HIS A 70 16.52 0.49 1.52
N GLY A 71 16.51 1.34 2.56
CA GLY A 71 16.62 2.79 2.46
C GLY A 71 15.30 3.45 2.09
N VAL A 72 15.32 4.77 1.85
CA VAL A 72 14.15 5.51 1.33
C VAL A 72 14.15 5.43 -0.21
N TYR A 73 13.18 4.72 -0.78
CA TYR A 73 12.96 4.63 -2.22
C TYR A 73 12.71 6.02 -2.83
N ARG A 74 13.35 6.21 -3.98
CA ARG A 74 13.20 7.32 -4.91
C ARG A 74 13.24 6.70 -6.31
N LEU A 75 12.43 7.20 -7.22
CA LEU A 75 12.48 6.79 -8.61
C LEU A 75 13.87 7.12 -9.18
N HIS A 76 14.51 6.13 -9.78
CA HIS A 76 15.72 6.33 -10.56
C HIS A 76 15.37 6.78 -12.00
N ASP A 77 16.29 7.52 -12.63
CA ASP A 77 16.08 8.08 -13.99
C ASP A 77 15.90 6.99 -15.07
N ASP A 78 16.36 5.76 -14.81
CA ASP A 78 16.20 4.60 -15.70
C ASP A 78 14.93 3.78 -15.40
N GLY A 79 14.15 4.16 -14.39
CA GLY A 79 12.89 3.54 -14.04
C GLY A 79 11.81 3.80 -15.10
N SER A 80 11.20 2.73 -15.62
CA SER A 80 10.06 2.81 -16.55
C SER A 80 8.74 2.52 -15.82
N PRO A 81 7.65 3.24 -16.10
CA PRO A 81 6.37 3.01 -15.43
C PRO A 81 5.81 1.62 -15.79
N MET A 82 5.36 0.89 -14.79
CA MET A 82 4.74 -0.44 -14.93
C MET A 82 3.21 -0.39 -14.77
N GLY A 83 2.70 0.61 -14.06
CA GLY A 83 1.26 0.79 -13.80
C GLY A 83 0.99 1.23 -12.37
N GLY A 84 -0.29 1.30 -11.99
CA GLY A 84 -0.72 1.64 -10.63
C GLY A 84 -0.50 0.48 -9.65
N HIS A 85 -0.10 0.80 -8.43
CA HIS A 85 0.04 -0.14 -7.32
C HIS A 85 -0.62 0.41 -6.06
N ALA A 86 -1.39 -0.44 -5.37
CA ALA A 86 -2.09 -0.09 -4.14
C ALA A 86 -1.42 -0.76 -2.94
N VAL A 87 -1.20 0.00 -1.88
CA VAL A 87 -0.44 -0.41 -0.70
C VAL A 87 -1.07 0.12 0.58
N ARG A 88 -0.68 -0.46 1.71
CA ARG A 88 -1.11 0.01 3.03
C ARG A 88 -0.02 0.85 3.66
N MET A 89 -0.31 2.13 3.87
CA MET A 89 0.56 3.09 4.55
C MET A 89 0.27 3.05 6.05
N ILE A 90 1.29 2.75 6.85
CA ILE A 90 1.16 2.47 8.29
C ILE A 90 1.83 3.52 9.17
N GLY A 91 2.58 4.45 8.60
CA GLY A 91 3.31 5.47 9.35
C GLY A 91 4.27 6.25 8.49
N TRP A 92 5.15 7.01 9.14
CA TRP A 92 6.18 7.81 8.51
C TRP A 92 7.38 7.97 9.45
N GLY A 93 8.48 8.51 8.92
CA GLY A 93 9.63 8.86 9.73
C GLY A 93 10.61 9.72 8.96
N ILE A 94 11.80 9.85 9.53
CA ILE A 94 12.95 10.49 8.92
C ILE A 94 14.14 9.55 9.10
N GLU A 95 14.70 9.08 8.00
CA GLU A 95 15.92 8.26 8.02
C GLU A 95 17.15 9.16 8.01
N ASN A 96 18.12 8.87 8.89
CA ASN A 96 19.38 9.62 9.04
C ASN A 96 19.19 11.14 9.23
N GLY A 97 18.06 11.57 9.84
CA GLY A 97 17.76 12.97 10.12
C GLY A 97 17.41 13.84 8.91
N THR A 98 17.52 13.34 7.68
CA THR A 98 17.37 14.15 6.45
C THR A 98 16.45 13.54 5.39
N HIS A 99 16.06 12.27 5.54
CA HIS A 99 15.30 11.55 4.52
C HIS A 99 13.88 11.24 5.00
N PRO A 100 12.89 12.16 4.83
CA PRO A 100 11.51 11.90 5.18
C PRO A 100 10.93 10.76 4.33
N TYR A 101 10.20 9.85 4.97
CA TYR A 101 9.57 8.73 4.28
C TYR A 101 8.17 8.42 4.81
N TRP A 102 7.36 7.78 3.96
CA TRP A 102 6.19 7.00 4.33
C TRP A 102 6.59 5.54 4.55
N LEU A 103 6.10 4.93 5.62
CA LEU A 103 6.29 3.51 5.92
C LEU A 103 5.11 2.71 5.41
N ILE A 104 5.39 1.74 4.55
CA ILE A 104 4.38 1.00 3.80
C ILE A 104 4.57 -0.50 4.01
N THR A 105 3.47 -1.22 4.20
CA THR A 105 3.46 -2.69 4.10
C THR A 105 3.04 -3.08 2.69
N ASN A 106 3.91 -3.78 1.97
CA ASN A 106 3.64 -4.26 0.62
C ASN A 106 2.94 -5.64 0.64
N SER A 107 2.43 -6.07 -0.52
CA SER A 107 1.70 -7.34 -0.71
C SER A 107 2.51 -8.38 -1.51
N TRP A 108 3.84 -8.24 -1.59
CA TRP A 108 4.74 -9.12 -2.35
C TRP A 108 5.55 -10.10 -1.47
N GLY A 109 5.06 -10.37 -0.26
CA GLY A 109 5.69 -11.27 0.69
C GLY A 109 6.86 -10.65 1.47
N GLU A 110 7.32 -11.38 2.48
CA GLU A 110 8.30 -10.87 3.46
C GLU A 110 9.72 -10.76 2.90
N HIS A 111 10.04 -11.45 1.79
CA HIS A 111 11.36 -11.36 1.16
C HIS A 111 11.57 -10.09 0.33
N TYR A 112 10.51 -9.30 0.13
CA TYR A 112 10.59 -8.03 -0.56
C TYR A 112 11.08 -6.93 0.40
N GLY A 113 11.97 -6.05 -0.08
CA GLY A 113 12.40 -4.87 0.67
C GLY A 113 12.89 -5.19 2.10
N ILE A 114 12.37 -4.44 3.06
CA ILE A 114 12.73 -4.57 4.48
C ILE A 114 11.68 -5.46 5.16
N LYS A 115 11.81 -6.78 5.03
CA LYS A 115 10.86 -7.76 5.59
C LYS A 115 9.39 -7.51 5.14
N GLY A 116 9.19 -7.25 3.85
CA GLY A 116 7.90 -6.89 3.25
C GLY A 116 7.55 -5.40 3.32
N LEU A 117 8.40 -4.58 3.96
CA LEU A 117 8.18 -3.14 4.08
C LEU A 117 8.90 -2.35 2.98
N LEU A 118 8.29 -1.24 2.61
CA LEU A 118 8.83 -0.19 1.75
C LEU A 118 8.88 1.11 2.53
N LYS A 119 9.99 1.84 2.40
CA LYS A 119 10.03 3.27 2.73
C LYS A 119 10.08 4.02 1.41
N ILE A 120 9.13 4.91 1.17
CA ILE A 120 9.11 5.78 -0.02
C ILE A 120 9.22 7.23 0.42
N ARG A 121 9.90 8.06 -0.37
CA ARG A 121 10.10 9.47 -0.06
C ARG A 121 8.76 10.18 0.19
N ARG A 122 8.71 10.98 1.26
CA ARG A 122 7.54 11.74 1.72
C ARG A 122 7.75 13.23 1.50
N GLY A 123 6.66 13.94 1.24
CA GLY A 123 6.59 15.41 1.18
C GLY A 123 6.90 15.99 -0.20
N ASN A 124 7.00 15.12 -1.22
CA ASN A 124 7.23 15.50 -2.61
C ASN A 124 6.32 14.74 -3.58
N ASN A 125 5.31 14.05 -3.07
CA ASN A 125 4.41 13.22 -3.86
C ASN A 125 5.15 12.23 -4.79
N GLU A 126 6.20 11.59 -4.26
CA GLU A 126 7.02 10.62 -5.01
C GLU A 126 6.14 9.56 -5.69
N CYS A 127 6.25 9.44 -7.01
CA CYS A 127 5.44 8.53 -7.82
C CYS A 127 3.91 8.68 -7.68
N GLY A 128 3.42 9.81 -7.16
CA GLY A 128 2.00 10.05 -6.88
C GLY A 128 1.49 9.48 -5.56
N ILE A 129 2.37 9.04 -4.65
CA ILE A 129 1.98 8.32 -3.41
C ILE A 129 1.07 9.11 -2.47
N GLU A 130 1.02 10.44 -2.58
CA GLU A 130 0.18 11.30 -1.74
C GLU A 130 -1.13 11.71 -2.43
N GLU A 131 -1.36 11.32 -3.69
CA GLU A 131 -2.50 11.81 -4.48
C GLU A 131 -3.82 11.11 -4.14
N HIS A 132 -3.75 9.80 -3.91
CA HIS A 132 -4.90 8.91 -3.82
C HIS A 132 -4.81 8.11 -2.53
N ILE A 133 -5.27 8.73 -1.45
CA ILE A 133 -5.33 8.14 -0.12
C ILE A 133 -6.79 7.88 0.26
N ILE A 134 -7.09 6.63 0.59
CA ILE A 134 -8.43 6.15 0.90
C ILE A 134 -8.43 5.51 2.28
N ALA A 135 -9.44 5.84 3.07
CA ALA A 135 -9.67 5.30 4.41
C ALA A 135 -11.16 5.03 4.63
N GLY A 136 -11.46 4.43 5.77
CA GLY A 136 -12.82 4.15 6.18
C GLY A 136 -12.89 3.86 7.66
N LEU A 137 -14.09 4.03 8.22
CA LEU A 137 -14.36 3.68 9.62
C LEU A 137 -15.17 2.39 9.68
N PRO A 138 -14.88 1.50 10.63
CA PRO A 138 -15.70 0.32 10.88
C PRO A 138 -17.11 0.71 11.30
#